data_AF-A0A1Y1WYR2-F1
#
_entry.id   AF-A0A1Y1WYR2-F1
#
_cell.length_a   1.000
_cell.length_b   1.000
_cell.length_c   1.000
_cell.angle_alpha   90.00
_cell.angle_beta   90.00
_cell.angle_gamma   90.00
#
_symmetry.space_group_name_H-M   'P 1'
#
loop_
_entity.id
_entity.type
_entity.pdbx_description
1 polymer ?
#
loop_
_entity_poly.entity_id
_entity_poly.type
_entity_poly.pdbx_seq_one_letter_code
_entity_poly.pdbx_strand_id
1 'polypeptide(L)'
;MVNLESLIYCNSESKCEVSDKNNGYFINSFNYEVIKCHQSKCTLINTNSYCSSYSNEVILNNNVLYYCNGNNIISFSDDTMYYILDDINANSIYPVIESGTDTIIIMIDKYSVTQLIKKKICLKSNLEIPLCNSSDITIYSCTSASKSCIILENTCDPLDPTELCNGYYLINVNEETNEGDLYKCLSGECTIQNNPTKGYYKVTDSTFKSVDYISCDGNKCKRIMITELETSSSIPGTLFYDDNIYLHTDSDYSIIPFQNFRDDIYYFSFVKNVDNNIFGTKENGDYVMIRVTEDSCVLADSSISKNYIKKNQYIKNF
;
A
#
# COMPACT_ATOMS: atom_id res chain seq x y z
N MET A 1 28.19 25.75 34.57
CA MET A 1 27.53 26.89 33.90
C MET A 1 26.25 26.35 33.28
N VAL A 2 25.08 26.72 33.79
CA VAL A 2 23.79 26.33 33.21
C VAL A 2 23.54 27.27 32.04
N ASN A 3 23.52 26.74 30.82
CA ASN A 3 23.22 27.51 29.62
C ASN A 3 21.74 27.93 29.68
N LEU A 4 21.45 29.22 29.49
CA LEU A 4 20.24 29.88 30.00
C LEU A 4 19.05 29.89 29.02
N GLU A 5 18.98 28.96 28.06
CA GLU A 5 17.97 28.97 26.98
C GLU A 5 17.36 27.58 26.70
N SER A 6 17.28 26.71 27.72
CA SER A 6 16.67 25.39 27.56
C SER A 6 15.15 25.46 27.58
N LEU A 7 14.49 24.71 26.68
CA LEU A 7 13.04 24.53 26.71
C LEU A 7 12.65 23.65 27.92
N ILE A 8 11.64 24.07 28.68
CA ILE A 8 11.12 23.32 29.82
C ILE A 8 9.70 22.88 29.51
N TYR A 9 9.42 21.60 29.66
CA TYR A 9 8.08 21.03 29.57
C TYR A 9 7.56 20.73 30.98
N CYS A 10 6.36 21.21 31.30
CA CYS A 10 5.68 20.89 32.54
C CYS A 10 4.39 20.13 32.24
N ASN A 11 4.20 18.97 32.87
CA ASN A 11 3.00 18.17 32.70
C ASN A 11 1.85 18.65 33.62
N SER A 12 0.69 17.99 33.55
CA SER A 12 -0.50 18.31 34.35
C SER A 12 -0.32 18.14 35.86
N GLU A 13 0.71 17.42 36.30
CA GLU A 13 1.08 17.25 37.72
C GLU A 13 2.10 18.28 38.20
N SER A 14 2.38 19.32 37.39
CA SER A 14 3.41 20.34 37.65
C SER A 14 4.83 19.77 37.78
N LYS A 15 5.08 18.58 37.22
CA LYS A 15 6.45 18.06 37.07
C LYS A 15 7.05 18.67 35.81
N CYS A 16 8.16 19.37 35.99
CA CYS A 16 8.85 20.07 34.91
C CYS A 16 10.20 19.41 34.62
N GLU A 17 10.48 19.21 33.34
CA GLU A 17 11.74 18.64 32.86
C GLU A 17 12.28 19.45 31.67
N VAL A 18 13.60 19.40 31.49
CA VAL A 18 14.23 19.96 30.30
C VAL A 18 13.80 19.13 29.11
N SER A 19 13.22 19.78 28.11
CA SER A 19 12.76 19.10 26.90
C SER A 19 13.92 18.83 25.94
N ASP A 20 13.89 17.66 25.32
CA ASP A 20 14.81 17.24 24.27
C ASP A 20 14.49 17.92 22.92
N LYS A 21 13.34 18.59 22.82
CA LYS A 21 12.88 19.25 21.60
C LYS A 21 13.66 20.55 21.37
N ASN A 22 14.37 20.61 20.25
CA ASN A 22 15.34 21.68 19.95
C ASN A 22 14.95 22.58 18.77
N ASN A 23 13.88 22.23 18.05
CA ASN A 23 13.50 22.83 16.78
C ASN A 23 11.96 22.90 16.69
N GLY A 24 11.41 24.09 16.53
CA GLY A 24 9.98 24.32 16.32
C GLY A 24 9.44 25.52 17.09
N TYR A 25 8.11 25.63 17.11
CA TYR A 25 7.39 26.56 17.96
C TYR A 25 6.73 25.79 19.10
N PHE A 26 6.72 26.38 20.30
CA PHE A 26 6.13 25.81 21.51
C PHE A 26 5.26 26.86 22.18
N ILE A 27 4.14 26.42 22.74
CA ILE A 27 3.12 27.30 23.30
C ILE A 27 3.05 27.08 24.80
N ASN A 28 3.21 28.17 25.55
CA ASN A 28 2.93 28.17 26.97
C ASN A 28 1.41 28.27 27.18
N SER A 29 0.82 27.21 27.72
CA SER A 29 -0.62 27.10 27.92
C SER A 29 -1.20 28.06 28.98
N PHE A 30 -0.36 28.65 29.83
CA PHE A 30 -0.80 29.56 30.89
C PHE A 30 -0.98 31.00 30.42
N ASN A 31 -0.08 31.49 29.57
CA ASN A 31 -0.01 32.89 29.18
C ASN A 31 -0.01 33.12 27.66
N TYR A 32 -0.12 32.04 26.86
CA TYR A 32 -0.09 32.06 25.39
C TYR A 32 1.20 32.64 24.80
N GLU A 33 2.29 32.67 25.56
CA GLU A 33 3.60 33.00 25.02
C GLU A 33 4.06 31.91 24.05
N VAL A 34 4.68 32.34 22.95
CA VAL A 34 5.24 31.44 21.95
C VAL A 34 6.75 31.46 22.06
N ILE A 35 7.31 30.27 22.17
CA ILE A 35 8.75 30.01 22.25
C ILE A 35 9.17 29.44 20.89
N LYS A 36 10.09 30.10 20.20
CA LYS A 36 10.71 29.62 18.96
C LYS A 36 12.06 29.01 19.31
N CYS A 37 12.25 27.73 19.03
CA CYS A 37 13.54 27.06 19.18
C CYS A 37 14.13 26.72 17.83
N HIS A 38 15.43 26.96 17.67
CA HIS A 38 16.22 26.54 16.52
C HIS A 38 17.63 26.18 16.97
N GLN A 39 18.10 24.97 16.64
CA GLN A 39 19.44 24.48 17.01
C GLN A 39 19.75 24.64 18.50
N SER A 40 18.80 24.25 19.36
CA SER A 40 18.90 24.31 20.83
C SER A 40 19.03 25.72 21.42
N LYS A 41 18.70 26.76 20.65
CA LYS A 41 18.49 28.13 21.16
C LYS A 41 17.01 28.45 21.10
N CYS A 42 16.43 28.78 22.24
CA CYS A 42 15.00 29.07 22.37
C CYS A 42 14.79 30.53 22.79
N THR A 43 13.93 31.23 22.08
CA THR A 43 13.58 32.62 22.37
C THR A 43 12.07 32.81 22.40
N LEU A 44 11.61 33.71 23.28
CA LEU A 44 10.24 34.20 23.22
C LEU A 44 10.08 35.09 21.99
N ILE A 45 9.00 34.90 21.25
CA ILE A 45 8.69 35.71 20.08
C ILE A 45 7.41 36.50 20.30
N ASN A 46 7.40 37.72 19.76
CA ASN A 46 6.16 38.46 19.60
C ASN A 46 5.43 37.91 18.38
N THR A 47 4.26 37.35 18.60
CA THR A 47 3.39 36.83 17.55
C THR A 47 2.69 37.96 16.80
N ASN A 48 2.72 37.89 15.47
CA ASN A 48 1.97 38.81 14.60
C ASN A 48 0.55 38.28 14.34
N SER A 49 -0.26 38.97 13.55
CA SER A 49 -1.71 38.67 13.41
C SER A 49 -2.18 38.16 12.04
N TYR A 50 -1.30 37.98 11.04
CA TYR A 50 -1.73 37.63 9.67
C TYR A 50 -0.79 36.63 8.97
N CYS A 51 -1.37 35.59 8.34
CA CYS A 51 -0.58 34.56 7.62
C CYS A 51 0.06 35.03 6.31
N SER A 52 -0.50 36.06 5.66
CA SER A 52 0.03 36.58 4.39
C SER A 52 1.45 37.13 4.48
N SER A 53 1.90 37.48 5.69
CA SER A 53 3.27 37.99 5.93
C SER A 53 4.13 37.03 6.76
N TYR A 54 3.54 35.98 7.34
CA TYR A 54 4.17 35.08 8.30
C TYR A 54 3.78 33.63 8.01
N SER A 55 3.96 33.23 6.75
CA SER A 55 3.68 31.87 6.31
C SER A 55 4.57 30.87 7.04
N ASN A 56 4.01 29.71 7.41
CA ASN A 56 4.69 28.64 8.15
C ASN A 56 5.14 29.02 9.58
N GLU A 57 4.56 30.07 10.15
CA GLU A 57 4.81 30.55 11.51
C GLU A 57 3.57 30.48 12.42
N VAL A 58 3.79 30.67 13.72
CA VAL A 58 2.71 30.84 14.71
C VAL A 58 2.35 32.32 14.85
N ILE A 59 1.06 32.61 14.77
CA ILE A 59 0.47 33.96 14.87
C ILE A 59 -0.52 34.03 16.03
N LEU A 60 -0.79 35.24 16.51
CA LEU A 60 -1.81 35.57 17.50
C LEU A 60 -2.82 36.51 16.84
N ASN A 61 -4.05 36.01 16.64
CA ASN A 61 -5.14 36.77 16.05
C ASN A 61 -6.33 36.76 17.00
N ASN A 62 -6.83 37.93 17.40
CA ASN A 62 -7.93 38.08 18.37
C ASN A 62 -7.71 37.30 19.68
N ASN A 63 -6.49 37.36 20.23
CA ASN A 63 -6.07 36.62 21.43
C ASN A 63 -6.14 35.09 21.32
N VAL A 64 -6.17 34.55 20.10
CA VAL A 64 -6.11 33.11 19.84
C VAL A 64 -4.87 32.81 19.00
N LEU A 65 -4.13 31.79 19.39
CA LEU A 65 -2.96 31.33 18.65
C LEU A 65 -3.37 30.46 17.46
N TYR A 66 -2.69 30.64 16.34
CA TYR A 66 -2.86 29.83 15.14
C TYR A 66 -1.52 29.53 14.49
N TYR A 67 -1.47 28.45 13.73
CA TYR A 67 -0.39 28.20 12.79
C TYR A 67 -0.80 28.64 11.39
N CYS A 68 0.12 29.26 10.65
CA CYS A 68 -0.07 29.61 9.27
C CYS A 68 0.51 28.53 8.36
N ASN A 69 -0.31 27.89 7.53
CA ASN A 69 0.16 27.04 6.44
C ASN A 69 -0.08 27.76 5.11
N GLY A 70 0.94 28.36 4.51
CA GLY A 70 0.70 29.30 3.41
C GLY A 70 -0.09 30.51 3.92
N ASN A 71 -1.22 30.77 3.28
CA ASN A 71 -2.20 31.79 3.69
C ASN A 71 -3.33 31.21 4.58
N ASN A 72 -3.34 29.91 4.82
CA ASN A 72 -4.39 29.24 5.59
C ASN A 72 -4.09 29.32 7.08
N ILE A 73 -5.14 29.57 7.87
CA ILE A 73 -5.07 29.60 9.33
C ILE A 73 -5.46 28.23 9.87
N ILE A 74 -4.59 27.63 10.68
CA ILE A 74 -4.78 26.35 11.34
C ILE A 74 -4.89 26.59 12.85
N SER A 75 -5.98 26.12 13.46
CA SER A 75 -6.15 26.18 14.92
C SER A 75 -5.38 25.06 15.61
N PHE A 76 -4.84 25.35 16.79
CA PHE A 76 -4.32 24.31 17.69
C PHE A 76 -5.48 23.52 18.30
N SER A 77 -5.41 22.19 18.22
CA SER A 77 -6.41 21.24 18.74
C SER A 77 -5.75 20.21 19.65
N ASP A 78 -6.56 19.45 20.41
CA ASP A 78 -6.06 18.28 21.15
C ASP A 78 -5.54 17.19 20.19
N ASP A 79 -6.12 17.09 18.99
CA ASP A 79 -5.67 16.17 17.95
C ASP A 79 -4.38 16.65 17.28
N THR A 80 -3.50 15.70 16.97
CA THR A 80 -2.27 15.95 16.21
C THR A 80 -2.57 15.93 14.72
N MET A 81 -2.18 17.00 14.04
CA MET A 81 -2.37 17.20 12.60
C MET A 81 -1.03 17.28 11.89
N TYR A 82 -1.00 16.84 10.63
CA TYR A 82 0.21 16.77 9.81
C TYR A 82 0.03 17.54 8.51
N TYR A 83 0.93 18.48 8.23
CA TYR A 83 0.88 19.30 7.02
C TYR A 83 2.14 19.10 6.19
N ILE A 84 1.95 18.78 4.92
CA ILE A 84 3.02 18.62 3.94
C ILE A 84 3.44 20.01 3.47
N LEU A 85 4.74 20.30 3.53
CA LEU A 85 5.35 21.48 2.94
C LEU A 85 6.30 21.03 1.84
N ASP A 86 5.98 21.41 0.60
CA ASP A 86 6.80 21.17 -0.57
C ASP A 86 7.63 22.42 -0.92
N ASP A 87 8.57 22.25 -1.85
CA ASP A 87 9.45 23.31 -2.35
C ASP A 87 10.29 24.00 -1.25
N ILE A 88 10.74 23.22 -0.25
CA ILE A 88 11.55 23.68 0.87
C ILE A 88 13.00 23.20 0.73
N ASN A 89 13.98 23.92 1.26
CA ASN A 89 15.32 23.42 1.48
C ASN A 89 15.38 22.72 2.85
N ALA A 90 15.40 21.39 2.90
CA ALA A 90 15.35 20.67 4.17
C ALA A 90 16.57 20.96 5.07
N ASN A 91 17.70 21.43 4.51
CA ASN A 91 18.87 21.79 5.30
C ASN A 91 18.67 23.03 6.21
N SER A 92 17.66 23.88 5.94
CA SER A 92 17.39 25.05 6.78
C SER A 92 16.83 24.69 8.16
N ILE A 93 16.32 23.46 8.33
CA ILE A 93 15.70 22.90 9.55
C ILE A 93 14.59 23.80 10.13
N TYR A 94 13.36 23.31 10.15
CA TYR A 94 12.22 24.01 10.75
C TYR A 94 12.57 24.52 12.18
N PRO A 95 12.25 25.77 12.57
CA PRO A 95 11.27 26.69 11.98
C PRO A 95 11.83 27.67 10.95
N VAL A 96 13.08 27.52 10.51
CA VAL A 96 13.62 28.34 9.42
C VAL A 96 13.24 27.68 8.10
N ILE A 97 12.47 28.38 7.28
CA ILE A 97 11.99 27.91 5.97
C ILE A 97 12.70 28.70 4.89
N GLU A 98 13.40 27.99 4.02
CA GLU A 98 13.98 28.50 2.78
C GLU A 98 13.40 27.72 1.61
N SER A 99 13.26 28.36 0.45
CA SER A 99 12.80 27.67 -0.76
C SER A 99 13.82 26.66 -1.27
N GLY A 100 13.35 25.53 -1.78
CA GLY A 100 14.17 24.44 -2.31
C GLY A 100 13.32 23.46 -3.13
N THR A 101 13.71 22.19 -3.14
CA THR A 101 13.03 21.11 -3.87
C THR A 101 12.67 19.92 -2.98
N ASP A 102 12.89 20.05 -1.67
CA ASP A 102 12.61 19.01 -0.70
C ASP A 102 11.18 19.16 -0.16
N THR A 103 10.64 18.04 0.30
CA THR A 103 9.38 17.97 1.05
C THR A 103 9.68 17.73 2.51
N ILE A 104 9.00 18.45 3.41
CA ILE A 104 9.01 18.15 4.85
C ILE A 104 7.56 18.01 5.36
N ILE A 105 7.40 17.40 6.53
CA ILE A 105 6.09 17.31 7.19
C ILE A 105 6.15 18.07 8.51
N ILE A 106 5.19 18.96 8.71
CA ILE A 106 4.98 19.69 9.96
C ILE A 106 3.92 18.98 10.78
N MET A 107 4.29 18.56 11.98
CA MET A 107 3.42 18.01 13.00
C MET A 107 2.98 19.14 13.93
N ILE A 108 1.66 19.29 14.07
CA ILE A 108 1.01 20.29 14.92
C ILE A 108 0.20 19.55 15.96
N ASP A 109 0.53 19.76 17.22
CA ASP A 109 -0.29 19.34 18.36
C ASP A 109 -0.75 20.58 19.13
N LYS A 110 -1.50 20.38 20.22
CA LYS A 110 -2.03 21.47 21.05
C LYS A 110 -1.00 22.49 21.51
N TYR A 111 0.25 22.09 21.69
CA TYR A 111 1.29 22.87 22.35
C TYR A 111 2.52 23.11 21.49
N SER A 112 2.59 22.57 20.29
CA SER A 112 3.79 22.67 19.47
C SER A 112 3.56 22.54 17.97
N VAL A 113 4.47 23.16 17.22
CA VAL A 113 4.63 23.02 15.77
C VAL A 113 6.06 22.55 15.55
N THR A 114 6.24 21.34 15.05
CA THR A 114 7.56 20.73 14.87
C THR A 114 7.66 19.98 13.56
N GLN A 115 8.87 19.77 13.05
CA GLN A 115 9.06 18.91 11.89
C GLN A 115 9.01 17.44 12.30
N LEU A 116 8.26 16.63 11.55
CA LEU A 116 8.14 15.19 11.80
C LEU A 116 9.43 14.47 11.41
N ILE A 117 9.93 13.64 12.32
CA ILE A 117 11.04 12.72 12.07
C ILE A 117 10.57 11.31 12.42
N LYS A 118 10.16 10.56 11.40
CA LYS A 118 9.60 9.20 11.53
C LYS A 118 9.94 8.35 10.32
N LYS A 119 10.33 7.09 10.54
CA LYS A 119 10.69 6.15 9.46
C LYS A 119 9.52 5.83 8.51
N LYS A 120 8.31 5.77 9.04
CA LYS A 120 7.08 5.49 8.28
C LYS A 120 5.92 6.22 8.96
N ILE A 121 5.18 7.00 8.20
CA ILE A 121 3.90 7.58 8.60
C ILE A 121 2.92 7.43 7.45
N CYS A 122 1.66 7.19 7.77
CA CYS A 122 0.60 6.99 6.81
C CYS A 122 -0.43 8.10 7.01
N LEU A 123 -0.58 8.95 6.01
CA LEU A 123 -1.39 10.16 6.13
C LEU A 123 -2.61 10.11 5.22
N LYS A 124 -3.75 10.54 5.77
CA LYS A 124 -4.99 10.80 5.04
C LYS A 124 -5.63 12.07 5.59
N SER A 125 -5.81 13.07 4.74
CA SER A 125 -6.42 14.36 5.12
C SER A 125 -5.79 14.99 6.36
N ASN A 126 -4.45 15.04 6.40
CA ASN A 126 -3.65 15.60 7.51
C ASN A 126 -3.72 14.81 8.83
N LEU A 127 -4.32 13.62 8.84
CA LEU A 127 -4.36 12.73 10.00
C LEU A 127 -3.47 11.51 9.78
N GLU A 128 -2.88 11.02 10.87
CA GLU A 128 -2.15 9.74 10.85
C GLU A 128 -3.13 8.57 10.92
N ILE A 129 -2.98 7.62 10.00
CA ILE A 129 -3.72 6.37 9.95
C ILE A 129 -2.78 5.23 10.36
N PRO A 130 -2.97 4.62 11.55
CA PRO A 130 -2.01 3.63 12.08
C PRO A 130 -1.75 2.41 11.18
N LEU A 131 -2.74 1.96 10.41
CA LEU A 131 -2.70 0.70 9.68
C LEU A 131 -2.33 0.81 8.20
N CYS A 132 -2.26 2.03 7.63
CA CYS A 132 -1.91 2.25 6.21
C CYS A 132 -2.77 1.45 5.19
N ASN A 133 -3.97 1.05 5.58
CA ASN A 133 -4.77 0.00 4.95
C ASN A 133 -5.69 0.44 3.80
N SER A 134 -5.45 1.60 3.21
CA SER A 134 -6.31 2.16 2.17
C SER A 134 -5.48 2.73 1.04
N SER A 135 -5.90 2.50 -0.20
CA SER A 135 -5.19 2.95 -1.40
C SER A 135 -5.13 4.47 -1.54
N ASP A 136 -6.00 5.21 -0.84
CA ASP A 136 -5.99 6.67 -0.79
C ASP A 136 -5.07 7.25 0.31
N ILE A 137 -4.36 6.40 1.05
CA ILE A 137 -3.37 6.81 2.05
C ILE A 137 -2.03 7.02 1.35
N THR A 138 -1.37 8.14 1.67
CA THR A 138 0.00 8.40 1.24
C THR A 138 0.98 8.04 2.35
N ILE A 139 2.01 7.27 2.02
CA ILE A 139 3.05 6.87 2.96
C ILE A 139 4.24 7.81 2.82
N TYR A 140 4.75 8.33 3.94
CA TYR A 140 5.95 9.15 3.98
C TYR A 140 7.02 8.51 4.87
N SER A 141 8.29 8.74 4.50
CA SER A 141 9.46 8.43 5.31
C SER A 141 10.31 9.69 5.51
N CYS A 142 10.35 10.20 6.74
CA CYS A 142 11.09 11.41 7.12
C CYS A 142 12.16 11.05 8.15
N THR A 143 13.35 10.65 7.72
CA THR A 143 14.34 10.04 8.63
C THR A 143 15.22 11.05 9.37
N SER A 144 15.22 12.31 8.96
CA SER A 144 16.03 13.37 9.56
C SER A 144 15.41 14.74 9.33
N ALA A 145 15.68 15.69 10.21
CA ALA A 145 15.26 17.09 10.04
C ALA A 145 15.91 17.78 8.83
N SER A 146 17.10 17.33 8.41
CA SER A 146 17.89 17.95 7.35
C SER A 146 17.82 17.21 6.00
N LYS A 147 16.77 16.41 5.79
CA LYS A 147 16.56 15.64 4.56
C LYS A 147 15.12 15.74 4.12
N SER A 148 14.88 15.69 2.81
CA SER A 148 13.54 15.51 2.27
C SER A 148 12.89 14.26 2.83
N CYS A 149 11.60 14.35 3.12
CA CYS A 149 10.73 13.21 3.23
C CYS A 149 10.62 12.54 1.85
N ILE A 150 10.50 11.21 1.86
CA ILE A 150 10.28 10.41 0.66
C ILE A 150 8.84 9.92 0.69
N ILE A 151 8.14 10.07 -0.44
CA ILE A 151 6.82 9.47 -0.65
C ILE A 151 7.06 8.02 -1.09
N LEU A 152 6.46 7.08 -0.36
CA LEU A 152 6.54 5.66 -0.67
C LEU A 152 5.22 5.25 -1.35
N GLU A 153 5.32 4.38 -2.37
CA GLU A 153 4.13 3.78 -2.96
C GLU A 153 3.45 2.88 -1.92
N ASN A 154 2.13 3.05 -1.73
CA ASN A 154 1.33 2.21 -0.84
C ASN A 154 0.91 0.93 -1.58
N THR A 155 1.86 0.01 -1.75
CA THR A 155 1.69 -1.26 -2.47
C THR A 155 1.68 -2.43 -1.49
N CYS A 156 1.01 -3.53 -1.86
CA CYS A 156 1.12 -4.76 -1.09
C CYS A 156 2.55 -5.33 -1.15
N ASP A 157 3.14 -5.61 0.01
CA ASP A 157 4.30 -6.48 0.16
C ASP A 157 3.87 -7.79 0.82
N PRO A 158 3.80 -8.92 0.10
CA PRO A 158 3.41 -10.21 0.69
C PRO A 158 4.33 -10.73 1.81
N LEU A 159 5.56 -10.20 1.96
CA LEU A 159 6.49 -10.54 3.03
C LEU A 159 6.28 -9.72 4.32
N ASP A 160 5.71 -8.52 4.19
CA ASP A 160 5.28 -7.65 5.30
C ASP A 160 3.85 -7.18 5.03
N PRO A 161 2.87 -8.11 5.07
CA PRO A 161 1.57 -7.85 4.47
C PRO A 161 0.75 -6.87 5.30
N THR A 162 0.00 -6.05 4.58
CA THR A 162 -0.98 -5.11 5.13
C THR A 162 -2.35 -5.47 4.60
N GLU A 163 -3.43 -4.91 5.14
CA GLU A 163 -4.80 -5.18 4.67
C GLU A 163 -5.04 -4.85 3.18
N LEU A 164 -4.11 -4.14 2.52
CA LEU A 164 -4.13 -3.96 1.06
C LEU A 164 -3.85 -5.25 0.29
N CYS A 165 -3.10 -6.18 0.90
CA CYS A 165 -2.74 -7.44 0.30
C CYS A 165 -3.96 -8.37 0.22
N ASN A 166 -4.49 -8.55 -0.98
CA ASN A 166 -5.56 -9.49 -1.29
C ASN A 166 -5.32 -10.19 -2.62
N GLY A 167 -5.58 -11.50 -2.70
CA GLY A 167 -5.40 -12.31 -3.91
C GLY A 167 -4.07 -13.06 -3.96
N TYR A 168 -3.61 -13.40 -5.16
CA TYR A 168 -2.38 -14.18 -5.38
C TYR A 168 -1.21 -13.29 -5.81
N TYR A 169 0.00 -13.67 -5.39
CA TYR A 169 1.24 -12.96 -5.69
C TYR A 169 2.35 -13.97 -5.98
N LEU A 170 3.29 -13.62 -6.86
CA LEU A 170 4.51 -14.38 -7.07
C LEU A 170 5.70 -13.52 -6.62
N ILE A 171 6.42 -13.98 -5.61
CA ILE A 171 7.56 -13.26 -5.03
C ILE A 171 8.84 -14.08 -5.15
N ASN A 172 9.98 -13.47 -4.82
CA ASN A 172 11.31 -14.10 -4.94
C ASN A 172 11.58 -14.67 -6.34
N VAL A 173 11.11 -13.98 -7.38
CA VAL A 173 11.21 -14.45 -8.76
C VAL A 173 12.66 -14.49 -9.18
N ASN A 174 13.12 -15.65 -9.64
CA ASN A 174 14.40 -15.80 -10.31
C ASN A 174 14.26 -15.30 -11.75
N GLU A 175 14.95 -14.23 -12.11
CA GLU A 175 14.82 -13.59 -13.43
C GLU A 175 15.31 -14.47 -14.60
N GLU A 176 16.16 -15.48 -14.38
CA GLU A 176 16.61 -16.39 -15.43
C GLU A 176 15.55 -17.45 -15.76
N THR A 177 14.84 -17.94 -14.74
CA THR A 177 13.85 -19.03 -14.90
C THR A 177 12.41 -18.55 -14.88
N ASN A 178 12.18 -17.31 -14.47
CA ASN A 178 10.88 -16.73 -14.11
C ASN A 178 10.15 -17.50 -12.97
N GLU A 179 10.82 -18.42 -12.27
CA GLU A 179 10.22 -19.19 -11.17
C GLU A 179 10.22 -18.40 -9.87
N GLY A 180 9.20 -18.54 -9.03
CA GLY A 180 9.11 -17.89 -7.73
C GLY A 180 8.16 -18.59 -6.76
N ASP A 181 8.00 -18.00 -5.58
CA ASP A 181 7.12 -18.51 -4.53
C ASP A 181 5.72 -17.92 -4.67
N LEU A 182 4.71 -18.78 -4.79
CA LEU A 182 3.31 -18.34 -4.84
C LEU A 182 2.79 -18.06 -3.43
N TYR A 183 2.26 -16.86 -3.24
CA TYR A 183 1.58 -16.44 -2.01
C TYR A 183 0.09 -16.23 -2.29
N LYS A 184 -0.73 -16.55 -1.31
CA LYS A 184 -2.14 -16.15 -1.26
C LYS A 184 -2.35 -15.26 -0.05
N CYS A 185 -2.87 -14.07 -0.29
CA CYS A 185 -3.20 -13.09 0.73
C CYS A 185 -4.71 -12.95 0.88
N LEU A 186 -5.18 -12.91 2.12
CA LEU A 186 -6.57 -12.67 2.47
C LEU A 186 -6.60 -11.66 3.62
N SER A 187 -7.16 -10.48 3.35
CA SER A 187 -7.30 -9.40 4.34
C SER A 187 -6.00 -9.06 5.07
N GLY A 188 -4.88 -9.03 4.34
CA GLY A 188 -3.56 -8.72 4.90
C GLY A 188 -2.83 -9.84 5.61
N GLU A 189 -3.36 -11.06 5.63
CA GLU A 189 -2.60 -12.25 5.98
C GLU A 189 -2.16 -12.98 4.72
N CYS A 190 -0.84 -13.11 4.50
CA CYS A 190 -0.28 -13.79 3.34
C CYS A 190 0.34 -15.13 3.72
N THR A 191 0.03 -16.17 2.94
CA THR A 191 0.53 -17.52 3.15
C THR A 191 1.18 -18.08 1.89
N ILE A 192 2.37 -18.65 2.03
CA ILE A 192 3.06 -19.36 0.95
C ILE A 192 2.31 -20.64 0.58
N GLN A 193 2.15 -20.88 -0.71
CA GLN A 193 1.47 -22.04 -1.29
C GLN A 193 2.51 -23.10 -1.67
N ASN A 194 3.03 -23.83 -0.67
CA ASN A 194 4.13 -24.81 -0.85
C ASN A 194 3.83 -25.95 -1.84
N ASN A 195 2.55 -26.26 -2.05
CA ASN A 195 2.10 -27.24 -3.04
C ASN A 195 0.98 -26.55 -3.85
N PRO A 196 1.34 -25.64 -4.76
CA PRO A 196 0.37 -24.84 -5.46
C PRO A 196 -0.49 -25.74 -6.34
N THR A 197 -1.80 -25.53 -6.35
CA THR A 197 -2.68 -26.30 -7.24
C THR A 197 -2.27 -26.03 -8.69
N LYS A 198 -2.23 -27.10 -9.50
CA LYS A 198 -1.98 -26.97 -10.94
C LYS A 198 -2.94 -25.98 -11.59
N GLY A 199 -2.42 -25.03 -12.34
CA GLY A 199 -3.22 -24.07 -13.08
C GLY A 199 -2.61 -22.69 -13.17
N TYR A 200 -3.47 -21.72 -13.44
CA TYR A 200 -3.11 -20.32 -13.63
C TYR A 200 -3.68 -19.44 -12.53
N TYR A 201 -2.93 -18.42 -12.17
CA TYR A 201 -3.34 -17.38 -11.22
C TYR A 201 -3.12 -16.01 -11.85
N LYS A 202 -3.92 -15.05 -11.41
CA LYS A 202 -3.87 -13.66 -11.83
C LYS A 202 -3.68 -12.79 -10.60
N VAL A 203 -2.72 -11.87 -10.66
CA VAL A 203 -2.58 -10.84 -9.65
C VAL A 203 -3.65 -9.78 -9.90
N THR A 204 -4.54 -9.57 -8.93
CA THR A 204 -5.67 -8.64 -9.05
C THR A 204 -5.39 -7.28 -8.41
N ASP A 205 -4.35 -7.19 -7.57
CA ASP A 205 -3.88 -5.93 -6.99
C ASP A 205 -3.16 -5.10 -8.08
N SER A 206 -3.83 -4.04 -8.54
CA SER A 206 -3.30 -3.13 -9.55
C SER A 206 -2.10 -2.30 -9.08
N THR A 207 -1.85 -2.25 -7.78
CA THR A 207 -0.68 -1.57 -7.21
C THR A 207 0.57 -2.44 -7.29
N PHE A 208 0.41 -3.77 -7.43
CA PHE A 208 1.51 -4.71 -7.59
C PHE A 208 1.91 -4.83 -9.07
N LYS A 209 3.04 -4.22 -9.45
CA LYS A 209 3.46 -4.11 -10.87
C LYS A 209 4.43 -5.20 -11.35
N SER A 210 4.84 -6.14 -10.47
CA SER A 210 5.94 -7.07 -10.79
C SER A 210 5.51 -8.23 -11.69
N VAL A 211 4.29 -8.74 -11.48
CA VAL A 211 3.78 -9.95 -12.13
C VAL A 211 2.27 -9.83 -12.30
N ASP A 212 1.75 -10.03 -13.52
CA ASP A 212 0.31 -10.01 -13.78
C ASP A 212 -0.31 -11.41 -13.75
N TYR A 213 0.41 -12.40 -14.31
CA TYR A 213 -0.08 -13.77 -14.48
C TYR A 213 0.97 -14.80 -14.08
N ILE A 214 0.49 -15.89 -13.49
CA ILE A 214 1.31 -16.93 -12.87
C ILE A 214 0.83 -18.30 -13.35
N SER A 215 1.76 -19.18 -13.70
CA SER A 215 1.51 -20.57 -14.07
C SER A 215 2.14 -21.49 -13.03
N CYS A 216 1.38 -22.42 -12.47
CA CYS A 216 1.89 -23.41 -11.52
C CYS A 216 1.64 -24.85 -12.00
N ASP A 217 2.68 -25.69 -11.94
CA ASP A 217 2.65 -27.08 -12.42
C ASP A 217 2.39 -28.12 -11.32
N GLY A 218 2.11 -27.67 -10.10
CA GLY A 218 1.95 -28.51 -8.90
C GLY A 218 3.17 -28.50 -7.97
N ASN A 219 4.35 -28.16 -8.50
CA ASN A 219 5.60 -28.12 -7.75
C ASN A 219 6.20 -26.71 -7.74
N LYS A 220 6.15 -26.02 -8.89
CA LYS A 220 6.74 -24.72 -9.10
C LYS A 220 5.74 -23.77 -9.73
N CYS A 221 5.94 -22.49 -9.48
CA CYS A 221 5.19 -21.40 -10.10
C CYS A 221 6.13 -20.48 -10.87
N LYS A 222 5.67 -19.99 -12.02
CA LYS A 222 6.43 -19.08 -12.86
C LYS A 222 5.60 -17.89 -13.33
N ARG A 223 6.24 -16.73 -13.47
CA ARG A 223 5.67 -15.55 -14.15
C ARG A 223 5.41 -15.91 -15.62
N ILE A 224 4.27 -15.46 -16.13
CA ILE A 224 3.92 -15.52 -17.54
C ILE A 224 4.03 -14.11 -18.10
N MET A 225 4.84 -13.92 -19.14
CA MET A 225 4.87 -12.64 -19.85
C MET A 225 3.78 -12.62 -20.91
N ILE A 226 2.91 -11.61 -20.89
CA ILE A 226 1.80 -11.48 -21.85
C ILE A 226 2.33 -11.40 -23.29
N THR A 227 3.49 -10.78 -23.50
CA THR A 227 4.16 -10.69 -24.81
C THR A 227 4.52 -12.05 -25.42
N GLU A 228 4.58 -13.10 -24.61
CA GLU A 228 4.87 -14.47 -25.04
C GLU A 228 3.60 -15.26 -25.35
N LEU A 229 2.41 -14.69 -25.09
CA LEU A 229 1.15 -15.34 -25.39
C LEU A 229 0.77 -15.09 -26.85
N GLU A 230 0.47 -16.17 -27.57
CA GLU A 230 -0.05 -16.07 -28.92
C GLU A 230 -1.44 -15.39 -28.90
N THR A 231 -1.75 -14.61 -29.94
CA THR A 231 -3.07 -13.99 -30.12
C THR A 231 -4.13 -14.99 -30.63
N SER A 232 -3.73 -16.24 -30.88
CA SER A 232 -4.61 -17.33 -31.31
C SER A 232 -3.97 -18.68 -30.99
N SER A 233 -4.07 -19.13 -29.73
CA SER A 233 -3.70 -20.51 -29.38
C SER A 233 -4.90 -21.43 -29.54
N SER A 234 -4.74 -22.49 -30.33
CA SER A 234 -5.73 -23.58 -30.42
C SER A 234 -5.47 -24.71 -29.42
N ILE A 235 -4.49 -24.56 -28.51
CA ILE A 235 -4.06 -25.63 -27.61
C ILE A 235 -4.90 -25.59 -26.33
N PRO A 236 -5.73 -26.62 -26.04
CA PRO A 236 -6.48 -26.65 -24.80
C PRO A 236 -5.56 -26.62 -23.56
N GLY A 237 -5.91 -25.78 -22.60
CA GLY A 237 -5.17 -25.62 -21.34
C GLY A 237 -4.09 -24.53 -21.37
N THR A 238 -3.98 -23.74 -22.44
CA THR A 238 -3.07 -22.58 -22.51
C THR A 238 -3.82 -21.25 -22.37
N LEU A 239 -3.17 -20.27 -21.77
CA LEU A 239 -3.63 -18.88 -21.82
C LEU A 239 -3.31 -18.25 -23.19
N PHE A 240 -4.14 -17.32 -23.62
CA PHE A 240 -3.89 -16.48 -24.80
C PHE A 240 -4.45 -15.07 -24.58
N TYR A 241 -3.97 -14.10 -25.36
CA TYR A 241 -4.38 -12.70 -25.26
C TYR A 241 -5.20 -12.25 -26.47
N ASP A 242 -6.41 -11.73 -26.23
CA ASP A 242 -7.31 -11.16 -27.23
C ASP A 242 -8.14 -10.03 -26.58
N ASP A 243 -7.57 -8.83 -26.48
CA ASP A 243 -8.01 -7.69 -25.65
C ASP A 243 -8.09 -7.97 -24.13
N ASN A 244 -8.22 -9.24 -23.72
CA ASN A 244 -8.14 -9.78 -22.37
C ASN A 244 -7.41 -11.12 -22.38
N ILE A 245 -7.11 -11.66 -21.19
CA ILE A 245 -6.54 -13.00 -21.05
C ILE A 245 -7.63 -14.05 -20.86
N TYR A 246 -7.57 -15.08 -21.70
CA TYR A 246 -8.50 -16.19 -21.70
C TYR A 246 -7.75 -17.52 -21.61
N LEU A 247 -8.43 -18.52 -21.03
CA LEU A 247 -8.01 -19.91 -21.06
C LEU A 247 -8.74 -20.63 -22.21
N HIS A 248 -7.97 -21.28 -23.09
CA HIS A 248 -8.53 -22.14 -24.13
C HIS A 248 -8.93 -23.50 -23.55
N THR A 249 -10.15 -24.00 -23.80
CA THR A 249 -10.65 -25.23 -23.16
C THR A 249 -10.89 -26.39 -24.11
N ASP A 250 -11.15 -26.13 -25.40
CA ASP A 250 -11.28 -27.17 -26.43
C ASP A 250 -10.87 -26.61 -27.80
N SER A 251 -10.57 -27.48 -28.77
CA SER A 251 -10.12 -27.13 -30.12
C SER A 251 -11.12 -26.31 -30.96
N ASP A 252 -12.38 -26.24 -30.54
CA ASP A 252 -13.46 -25.54 -31.25
C ASP A 252 -13.71 -24.11 -30.71
N TYR A 253 -12.64 -23.40 -30.32
CA TYR A 253 -12.70 -22.02 -29.81
C TYR A 253 -13.51 -21.82 -28.52
N SER A 254 -13.61 -22.87 -27.69
CA SER A 254 -14.19 -22.71 -26.35
C SER A 254 -13.17 -22.01 -25.45
N ILE A 255 -13.53 -20.83 -24.96
CA ILE A 255 -12.64 -19.96 -24.17
C ILE A 255 -13.28 -19.56 -22.86
N ILE A 256 -12.43 -19.34 -21.86
CA ILE A 256 -12.85 -18.99 -20.51
C ILE A 256 -12.07 -17.77 -20.03
N PRO A 257 -12.73 -16.63 -19.80
CA PRO A 257 -12.10 -15.51 -19.11
C PRO A 257 -11.96 -15.80 -17.62
N PHE A 258 -10.98 -15.13 -16.99
CA PHE A 258 -11.03 -14.89 -15.55
C PHE A 258 -12.24 -13.98 -15.27
N GLN A 259 -13.32 -14.54 -14.71
CA GLN A 259 -14.56 -13.81 -14.50
C GLN A 259 -14.64 -13.24 -13.08
N ASN A 260 -14.85 -11.93 -12.97
CA ASN A 260 -15.27 -11.31 -11.73
C ASN A 260 -16.75 -11.61 -11.52
N PHE A 261 -17.02 -12.62 -10.71
CA PHE A 261 -18.37 -12.81 -10.17
C PHE A 261 -18.48 -12.00 -8.89
N ARG A 262 -19.55 -11.22 -8.78
CA ARG A 262 -19.95 -10.68 -7.48
C ARG A 262 -20.20 -11.88 -6.55
N ASP A 263 -19.64 -11.82 -5.34
CA ASP A 263 -19.91 -12.73 -4.19
C ASP A 263 -19.15 -14.09 -4.13
N ASP A 264 -17.83 -14.13 -4.35
CA ASP A 264 -16.99 -15.34 -4.19
C ASP A 264 -17.44 -16.56 -5.01
N ILE A 265 -18.24 -16.32 -6.06
CA ILE A 265 -18.80 -17.38 -6.87
C ILE A 265 -17.68 -17.90 -7.79
N TYR A 266 -17.31 -19.15 -7.56
CA TYR A 266 -16.55 -19.92 -8.54
C TYR A 266 -17.50 -20.74 -9.40
N TYR A 267 -17.08 -21.06 -10.62
CA TYR A 267 -17.74 -22.06 -11.44
C TYR A 267 -16.77 -23.15 -11.86
N PHE A 268 -17.35 -24.28 -12.24
CA PHE A 268 -16.61 -25.39 -12.79
C PHE A 268 -16.69 -25.36 -14.30
N SER A 269 -15.56 -25.66 -14.95
CA SER A 269 -15.52 -25.93 -16.37
C SER A 269 -14.65 -27.16 -16.67
N PHE A 270 -14.64 -27.58 -17.92
CA PHE A 270 -13.86 -28.71 -18.40
C PHE A 270 -12.87 -28.24 -19.44
N VAL A 271 -11.63 -28.71 -19.31
CA VAL A 271 -10.57 -28.49 -20.28
C VAL A 271 -10.23 -29.82 -20.90
N LYS A 272 -10.19 -29.88 -22.24
CA LYS A 272 -9.72 -31.05 -22.96
C LYS A 272 -8.28 -31.35 -22.58
N ASN A 273 -8.06 -32.58 -22.16
CA ASN A 273 -6.78 -33.03 -21.66
C ASN A 273 -5.92 -33.51 -22.82
N VAL A 274 -5.23 -32.57 -23.44
CA VAL A 274 -4.18 -32.87 -24.43
C VAL A 274 -2.88 -33.20 -23.69
N ASP A 275 -2.09 -34.12 -24.24
CA ASP A 275 -0.79 -34.51 -23.68
C ASP A 275 0.02 -33.27 -23.28
N ASN A 276 0.25 -33.11 -21.96
CA ASN A 276 1.11 -32.10 -21.34
C ASN A 276 0.55 -30.68 -21.21
N ASN A 277 -0.76 -30.49 -21.07
CA ASN A 277 -1.25 -29.21 -20.57
C ASN A 277 -1.04 -29.05 -19.05
N ILE A 278 -1.13 -27.83 -18.54
CA ILE A 278 -0.82 -27.52 -17.14
C ILE A 278 -1.70 -28.28 -16.13
N PHE A 279 -2.91 -28.65 -16.54
CA PHE A 279 -3.93 -29.21 -15.64
C PHE A 279 -3.83 -30.73 -15.52
N GLY A 280 -3.29 -31.42 -16.52
CA GLY A 280 -3.34 -32.87 -16.54
C GLY A 280 -2.45 -33.54 -17.59
N THR A 281 -2.35 -34.86 -17.42
CA THR A 281 -1.76 -35.80 -18.38
C THR A 281 -2.85 -36.75 -18.84
N LYS A 282 -2.66 -37.47 -19.95
CA LYS A 282 -3.64 -38.46 -20.46
C LYS A 282 -4.25 -39.39 -19.41
N GLU A 283 -3.53 -39.71 -18.33
CA GLU A 283 -4.04 -40.55 -17.23
C GLU A 283 -5.25 -39.94 -16.50
N ASN A 284 -5.45 -38.62 -16.62
CA ASN A 284 -6.59 -37.91 -16.05
C ASN A 284 -7.88 -38.03 -16.90
N GLY A 285 -7.86 -38.76 -18.02
CA GLY A 285 -8.98 -38.92 -18.95
C GLY A 285 -9.02 -37.86 -20.05
N ASP A 286 -10.04 -37.85 -20.91
CA ASP A 286 -10.11 -36.92 -22.06
C ASP A 286 -10.36 -35.46 -21.66
N TYR A 287 -10.90 -35.23 -20.47
CA TYR A 287 -11.20 -33.91 -19.94
C TYR A 287 -10.86 -33.84 -18.46
N VAL A 288 -10.35 -32.69 -18.04
CA VAL A 288 -10.12 -32.36 -16.63
C VAL A 288 -11.05 -31.25 -16.18
N MET A 289 -11.54 -31.35 -14.95
CA MET A 289 -12.37 -30.32 -14.35
C MET A 289 -11.51 -29.25 -13.71
N ILE A 290 -11.83 -28.00 -14.00
CA ILE A 290 -11.17 -26.83 -13.40
C ILE A 290 -12.19 -26.00 -12.62
N ARG A 291 -11.71 -25.32 -11.59
CA ARG A 291 -12.42 -24.27 -10.87
C ARG A 291 -11.89 -22.92 -11.33
N VAL A 292 -12.80 -22.03 -11.68
CA VAL A 292 -12.49 -20.69 -12.19
C VAL A 292 -13.04 -19.66 -11.22
N THR A 293 -12.19 -18.70 -10.84
CA THR A 293 -12.48 -17.51 -10.05
C THR A 293 -11.98 -16.27 -10.82
N GLU A 294 -12.10 -15.09 -10.22
CA GLU A 294 -11.57 -13.84 -10.79
C GLU A 294 -10.04 -13.81 -10.85
N ASP A 295 -9.39 -14.57 -9.97
CA ASP A 295 -7.95 -14.54 -9.73
C ASP A 295 -7.28 -15.90 -9.99
N SER A 296 -8.02 -16.94 -10.35
CA SER A 296 -7.45 -18.28 -10.58
C SER A 296 -8.28 -19.18 -11.51
N CYS A 297 -7.57 -20.02 -12.26
CA CYS A 297 -8.10 -21.15 -13.02
C CYS A 297 -7.28 -22.36 -12.61
N VAL A 298 -7.80 -23.20 -11.71
CA VAL A 298 -7.02 -24.30 -11.08
C VAL A 298 -7.73 -25.63 -11.20
N LEU A 299 -6.98 -26.73 -11.18
CA LEU A 299 -7.53 -28.08 -11.18
C LEU A 299 -8.49 -28.28 -9.99
N ALA A 300 -9.69 -28.80 -10.27
CA ALA A 300 -10.71 -29.06 -9.26
C ALA A 300 -10.74 -30.53 -8.85
N ASP A 301 -10.96 -30.80 -7.56
CA ASP A 301 -11.26 -32.16 -7.11
C ASP A 301 -12.68 -32.54 -7.52
N SER A 302 -12.78 -33.59 -8.34
CA SER A 302 -14.04 -34.15 -8.81
C SER A 302 -14.97 -34.61 -7.68
N SER A 303 -14.46 -34.89 -6.48
CA SER A 303 -15.26 -35.27 -5.32
C SER A 303 -16.25 -34.17 -4.87
N ILE A 304 -15.90 -32.91 -5.11
CA ILE A 304 -16.68 -31.71 -4.75
C ILE A 304 -17.91 -31.57 -5.67
N SER A 305 -17.87 -32.16 -6.87
CA SER A 305 -18.85 -31.97 -7.94
C SER A 305 -20.06 -32.91 -7.91
N LYS A 306 -20.17 -33.84 -6.93
CA LYS A 306 -21.25 -34.85 -6.90
C LYS A 306 -22.68 -34.26 -6.96
N ASN A 307 -22.85 -32.99 -6.55
CA ASN A 307 -24.11 -32.26 -6.68
C ASN A 307 -24.26 -31.48 -8.01
N TYR A 308 -23.16 -31.08 -8.65
CA TYR A 308 -23.15 -30.33 -9.91
C TYR A 308 -23.29 -31.23 -11.14
N ILE A 309 -22.64 -32.40 -11.15
CA ILE A 309 -22.74 -33.39 -12.25
C ILE A 309 -24.18 -33.90 -12.40
N LYS A 310 -24.97 -33.92 -11.33
CA LYS A 310 -26.40 -34.29 -11.40
C LYS A 310 -27.28 -33.26 -12.11
N LYS A 311 -26.87 -31.99 -12.20
CA LYS A 311 -27.64 -30.91 -12.82
C LYS A 311 -27.32 -30.70 -14.31
N ASN A 312 -26.10 -31.05 -14.72
CA ASN A 312 -25.64 -31.01 -16.12
C ASN A 312 -25.63 -32.41 -16.76
N GLN A 313 -26.79 -33.08 -16.83
CA GLN A 313 -26.94 -34.39 -17.49
C GLN A 313 -26.68 -34.38 -19.02
N TYR A 314 -26.34 -33.24 -19.62
CA TYR A 314 -25.98 -33.15 -21.03
C TYR A 314 -24.54 -33.58 -21.35
N ILE A 315 -23.70 -33.88 -20.35
CA ILE A 315 -22.32 -34.38 -20.57
C ILE A 315 -22.28 -35.92 -20.77
N LYS A 316 -23.43 -36.62 -20.67
CA LYS A 316 -23.47 -38.08 -20.83
C LYS A 316 -23.51 -38.60 -22.28
N ASN A 317 -23.48 -37.73 -23.28
CA ASN A 317 -23.47 -38.10 -24.70
C ASN A 317 -22.25 -37.53 -25.44
N PHE A 318 -21.06 -37.73 -24.88
CA PHE A 318 -19.79 -37.67 -25.60
C PHE A 318 -18.98 -38.92 -25.25
#